data_AF-K0S3M1-F1
#
_entry.id   AF-K0S3M1-F1
#
_cell.length_a   1.000
_cell.length_b   1.000
_cell.length_c   1.000
_cell.angle_alpha   90.00
_cell.angle_beta   90.00
_cell.angle_gamma   90.00
#
_symmetry.space_group_name_H-M   'P 1'
#
loop_
_entity.id
_entity.type
_entity.pdbx_description
1 polymer ?
#
loop_
_entity_poly.entity_id
_entity_poly.type
_entity_poly.pdbx_seq_one_letter_code
_entity_poly.pdbx_strand_id
1 'polypeptide(L)'
;VLSEVDKKYPTLPFTLAVFEEERTAKMGITECVTHGLLTPYPVLHEAKDSLVAHFKCTVLLLPSGTTRVTGLELPEYFKTEKKPDEDVEKMLAEIAAAAAKKAKKKAAKKKKKKSSS
;
A
#
# COMPACT_ATOMS: atom_id res chain seq x y z
N VAL A 1 8.63 -11.33 -25.66
CA VAL A 1 8.32 -10.33 -24.60
C VAL A 1 6.90 -10.50 -24.05
N LEU A 2 5.83 -10.26 -24.81
CA LEU A 2 4.46 -10.39 -24.29
C LEU A 2 4.12 -11.78 -23.75
N SER A 3 4.44 -12.85 -24.50
CA SER A 3 4.19 -14.24 -24.03
C SER A 3 4.97 -14.60 -22.77
N GLU A 4 6.14 -13.98 -22.54
CA GLU A 4 6.92 -14.19 -21.33
C GLU A 4 6.30 -13.45 -20.14
N VAL A 5 5.85 -12.21 -20.36
CA VAL A 5 5.11 -11.42 -19.36
C VAL A 5 3.82 -12.14 -18.97
N ASP A 6 3.03 -12.61 -19.92
CA ASP A 6 1.76 -13.29 -19.63
C ASP A 6 1.95 -14.58 -18.81
N LYS A 7 3.07 -15.31 -19.05
CA LYS A 7 3.42 -16.50 -18.27
C LYS A 7 3.94 -16.20 -16.87
N LYS A 8 4.80 -15.18 -16.71
CA LYS A 8 5.47 -14.87 -15.43
C LYS A 8 4.66 -13.90 -14.56
N TYR A 9 3.94 -12.97 -15.19
CA TYR A 9 3.25 -11.82 -14.58
C TYR A 9 1.90 -11.56 -15.26
N PRO A 10 0.91 -12.49 -15.18
CA PRO A 10 -0.30 -12.42 -16.01
C PRO A 10 -1.05 -11.09 -15.90
N THR A 11 -1.38 -10.69 -14.67
CA THR A 11 -2.09 -9.43 -14.36
C THR A 11 -1.37 -8.61 -13.30
N LEU A 12 -0.14 -9.00 -12.97
CA LEU A 12 0.66 -8.37 -11.92
C LEU A 12 1.67 -7.38 -12.52
N PRO A 13 1.97 -6.27 -11.83
CA PRO A 13 3.02 -5.35 -12.25
C PRO A 13 4.39 -6.05 -12.29
N PHE A 14 5.22 -5.66 -13.25
CA PHE A 14 6.60 -6.11 -13.40
C PHE A 14 7.54 -4.94 -13.72
N THR A 15 8.84 -5.18 -13.67
CA THR A 15 9.89 -4.20 -14.03
C THR A 15 10.68 -4.68 -15.23
N LEU A 16 11.20 -3.75 -16.05
CA LEU A 16 12.06 -4.06 -17.19
C LEU A 16 13.38 -4.74 -16.79
N ALA A 17 13.80 -4.58 -15.53
CA ALA A 17 15.04 -5.16 -15.03
C ALA A 17 15.00 -6.70 -14.91
N VAL A 18 13.83 -7.34 -15.06
CA VAL A 18 13.71 -8.80 -15.00
C VAL A 18 14.03 -9.49 -16.33
N PHE A 19 14.15 -8.75 -17.43
CA PHE A 19 14.49 -9.31 -18.74
C PHE A 19 16.02 -9.42 -18.90
N GLU A 20 16.48 -10.55 -19.42
CA GLU A 20 17.91 -10.78 -19.70
C GLU A 20 18.42 -9.86 -20.83
N GLU A 21 17.59 -9.64 -21.85
CA GLU A 21 17.93 -8.80 -23.00
C GLU A 21 17.11 -7.50 -23.00
N GLU A 22 17.66 -6.47 -22.37
CA GLU A 22 17.00 -5.17 -22.18
C GLU A 22 16.63 -4.48 -23.49
N ARG A 23 17.46 -4.61 -24.54
CA ARG A 23 17.25 -3.97 -25.84
C ARG A 23 15.99 -4.50 -26.53
N THR A 24 15.84 -5.82 -26.58
CA THR A 24 14.68 -6.49 -27.18
C THR A 24 13.42 -6.23 -26.36
N ALA A 25 13.53 -6.22 -25.03
CA ALA A 25 12.42 -5.90 -24.14
C ALA A 25 11.89 -4.47 -24.36
N LYS A 26 12.76 -3.46 -24.47
CA LYS A 26 12.37 -2.07 -24.73
C LYS A 26 11.60 -1.89 -26.04
N MET A 27 12.07 -2.53 -27.10
CA MET A 27 11.38 -2.49 -28.40
C MET A 27 9.99 -3.14 -28.32
N GLY A 28 9.91 -4.37 -27.78
CA GLY A 28 8.64 -5.11 -27.71
C GLY A 28 7.60 -4.48 -26.78
N ILE A 29 8.03 -3.80 -25.71
CA ILE A 29 7.10 -3.18 -24.75
C ILE A 29 6.49 -1.90 -25.30
N THR A 30 7.23 -1.14 -26.12
CA THR A 30 6.71 0.09 -26.74
C THR A 30 5.50 -0.21 -27.63
N GLU A 31 5.56 -1.30 -28.40
CA GLU A 31 4.42 -1.78 -29.20
C GLU A 31 3.24 -2.23 -28.31
N CYS A 32 3.52 -3.02 -27.26
CA CYS A 32 2.48 -3.50 -26.35
C CYS A 32 1.74 -2.36 -25.64
N VAL A 33 2.45 -1.29 -25.26
CA VAL A 33 1.84 -0.09 -24.65
C VAL A 33 1.02 0.68 -25.69
N THR A 34 1.53 0.86 -26.91
CA THR A 34 0.83 1.57 -27.99
C THR A 34 -0.49 0.91 -28.36
N HIS A 35 -0.54 -0.43 -28.34
CA HIS A 35 -1.74 -1.21 -28.62
C HIS A 35 -2.61 -1.52 -27.39
N GLY A 36 -2.31 -0.94 -26.22
CA GLY A 36 -3.12 -1.09 -25.01
C GLY A 36 -3.08 -2.47 -24.37
N LEU A 37 -2.08 -3.30 -24.70
CA LEU A 37 -1.87 -4.62 -24.09
C LEU A 37 -1.21 -4.51 -22.71
N LEU A 38 -0.44 -3.44 -22.49
CA LEU A 38 0.22 -3.15 -21.22
C LEU A 38 -0.08 -1.72 -20.77
N THR A 39 -0.38 -1.56 -19.48
CA THR A 39 -0.57 -0.25 -18.85
C THR A 39 0.74 0.22 -18.22
N PRO A 40 1.34 1.33 -18.70
CA PRO A 40 2.57 1.86 -18.10
C PRO A 40 2.30 2.53 -16.75
N TYR A 41 3.26 2.43 -15.83
CA TYR A 41 3.29 3.19 -14.59
C TYR A 41 4.38 4.27 -14.72
N PRO A 42 4.05 5.47 -15.22
CA PRO A 42 5.05 6.50 -15.48
C PRO A 42 5.67 7.01 -14.18
N VAL A 43 6.96 7.35 -14.24
CA VAL A 43 7.66 7.98 -13.13
C VAL A 43 7.31 9.47 -13.12
N LEU A 44 6.62 9.89 -12.05
CA LEU A 44 6.20 11.27 -11.83
C LEU A 44 7.19 11.96 -10.89
N HIS A 45 7.41 13.25 -11.13
CA HIS A 45 8.32 14.09 -10.34
C HIS A 45 7.58 15.36 -9.90
N GLU A 46 7.93 15.84 -8.71
CA GLU A 46 7.42 17.10 -8.17
C GLU A 46 8.36 18.26 -8.53
N ALA A 47 7.96 19.50 -8.25
CA ALA A 47 8.80 20.67 -8.40
C ALA A 47 10.17 20.51 -7.71
N LYS A 48 11.17 21.25 -8.22
CA LYS A 48 12.52 21.25 -7.67
C LYS A 48 12.47 21.61 -6.18
N ASP A 49 13.21 20.85 -5.37
CA ASP A 49 13.34 21.00 -3.91
C ASP A 49 12.08 20.67 -3.08
N SER A 50 11.04 20.09 -3.69
CA SER A 50 9.88 19.57 -2.97
C SER A 50 10.09 18.16 -2.45
N LEU A 51 9.44 17.84 -1.32
CA LEU A 51 9.43 16.51 -0.71
C LEU A 51 8.10 15.79 -0.96
N VAL A 52 8.17 14.53 -1.37
CA VAL A 52 7.00 13.67 -1.58
C VAL A 52 6.98 12.56 -0.55
N ALA A 53 5.88 12.43 0.19
CA ALA A 53 5.62 11.34 1.12
C ALA A 53 4.46 10.47 0.61
N HIS A 54 4.67 9.15 0.54
CA HIS A 54 3.66 8.20 0.07
C HIS A 54 3.49 7.06 1.08
N PHE A 55 2.27 6.92 1.60
CA PHE A 55 1.89 5.81 2.48
C PHE A 55 0.89 4.91 1.74
N LYS A 56 1.23 3.64 1.56
CA LYS A 56 0.36 2.64 0.95
C LYS A 56 0.00 1.57 1.98
N CYS A 57 -1.27 1.22 2.06
CA CYS A 57 -1.75 0.15 2.92
C CYS A 57 -2.85 -0.66 2.24
N THR A 58 -2.96 -1.94 2.58
CA THR A 58 -4.05 -2.81 2.17
C THR A 58 -5.01 -2.99 3.35
N VAL A 59 -6.29 -2.76 3.09
CA VAL A 59 -7.36 -2.77 4.08
C VAL A 59 -8.41 -3.81 3.70
N LEU A 60 -8.82 -4.61 4.68
CA LEU A 60 -9.93 -5.55 4.55
C LEU A 60 -11.21 -4.96 5.15
N LEU A 61 -12.28 -4.98 4.38
CA LEU A 61 -13.63 -4.63 4.82
C LEU A 61 -14.36 -5.90 5.20
N LEU A 62 -14.51 -6.13 6.50
CA LEU A 62 -15.18 -7.30 7.05
C LEU A 62 -16.48 -6.87 7.76
N PRO A 63 -17.47 -7.77 7.92
CA PRO A 63 -18.64 -7.50 8.76
C PRO A 63 -18.27 -7.15 10.22
N SER A 64 -17.14 -7.67 10.70
CA SER A 64 -16.57 -7.33 12.02
C SER A 64 -15.89 -5.95 12.08
N GLY A 65 -15.86 -5.25 10.96
CA GLY A 65 -15.27 -3.93 10.76
C GLY A 65 -13.96 -3.96 9.95
N THR A 66 -13.54 -2.76 9.56
CA THR A 66 -12.32 -2.52 8.79
C THR A 66 -11.06 -2.93 9.55
N THR A 67 -10.16 -3.66 8.87
CA THR A 67 -8.85 -4.10 9.41
C THR A 67 -7.74 -3.81 8.41
N ARG A 68 -6.73 -3.03 8.82
CA ARG A 68 -5.49 -2.83 8.06
C ARG A 68 -4.61 -4.08 8.17
N VAL A 69 -4.11 -4.61 7.04
CA VAL A 69 -3.28 -5.82 6.98
C VAL A 69 -1.83 -5.48 6.71
N THR A 70 -1.58 -4.55 5.80
CA THR A 70 -0.24 -4.10 5.41
C THR A 70 -0.13 -2.59 5.59
N GLY A 71 1.09 -2.07 5.55
CA GLY A 71 1.40 -0.65 5.65
C GLY A 71 2.46 -0.38 6.71
N LEU A 72 3.14 0.74 6.57
CA LEU A 72 4.17 1.18 7.50
C LEU A 72 3.52 1.74 8.78
N GLU A 73 4.11 1.40 9.93
CA GLU A 73 3.85 2.14 11.16
C GLU A 73 4.57 3.47 11.10
N LEU A 74 3.98 4.51 11.69
CA LEU A 74 4.58 5.83 11.70
C LEU A 74 5.88 5.76 12.53
N PRO A 75 7.05 6.05 11.94
CA PRO A 75 8.29 5.99 12.69
C PRO A 75 8.38 7.08 13.77
N GLU A 76 8.93 6.73 14.93
CA GLU A 76 9.03 7.64 16.09
C GLU A 76 9.97 8.83 15.88
N TYR A 77 10.83 8.77 14.86
CA TYR A 77 11.78 9.85 14.54
C TYR A 77 11.13 11.04 13.82
N PHE A 78 9.88 10.92 13.35
CA PHE A 78 9.17 12.05 12.77
C PHE A 78 8.64 12.98 13.86
N LYS A 79 9.25 14.15 13.99
CA LYS A 79 8.84 15.22 14.90
C LYS A 79 8.32 16.40 14.08
N THR A 80 7.16 16.93 14.45
CA THR A 80 6.55 18.08 13.80
C THR A 80 6.01 19.04 14.86
N GLU A 81 6.17 20.33 14.61
CA GLU A 81 5.55 21.41 15.40
C GLU A 81 4.14 21.74 14.90
N LYS A 82 3.82 21.34 13.66
CA LYS A 82 2.52 21.59 13.04
C LYS A 82 1.46 20.67 13.65
N LYS A 83 0.33 21.26 14.02
CA LYS A 83 -0.85 20.54 14.51
C LYS A 83 -1.96 20.53 13.46
N PRO A 84 -2.80 19.49 13.44
CA PRO A 84 -4.02 19.48 12.63
C PRO A 84 -5.02 20.51 13.13
N ASP A 85 -5.99 20.87 12.28
CA ASP A 85 -7.14 21.68 12.68
C ASP A 85 -8.02 20.95 13.70
N GLU A 86 -8.81 21.69 14.47
CA GLU A 86 -9.60 21.15 15.60
C GLU A 86 -10.52 19.99 15.19
N ASP A 87 -11.14 20.06 14.02
CA ASP A 87 -12.04 19.01 13.53
C ASP A 87 -11.29 17.74 13.11
N VAL A 88 -10.08 17.89 12.56
CA VAL A 88 -9.21 16.78 12.20
C VAL A 88 -8.65 16.11 13.46
N GLU A 89 -8.26 16.89 14.47
CA GLU A 89 -7.81 16.36 15.75
C GLU A 89 -8.88 15.51 16.44
N LYS A 90 -10.14 15.97 16.44
CA LYS A 90 -11.28 15.19 16.97
C LYS A 90 -11.45 13.86 16.23
N MET A 91 -11.45 13.87 14.90
CA MET A 91 -11.57 12.65 14.10
C MET A 91 -10.43 11.66 14.37
N LEU A 92 -9.18 12.14 14.46
CA LEU A 92 -8.03 11.28 14.76
C LEU A 92 -8.13 10.65 16.16
N ALA A 93 -8.57 11.41 17.16
CA ALA A 93 -8.77 10.92 18.52
C ALA A 93 -9.85 9.83 18.60
N GLU A 94 -10.97 10.00 17.89
CA GLU A 94 -12.04 9.00 17.80
C GLU A 94 -11.55 7.69 17.15
N ILE A 95 -10.79 7.79 16.06
CA ILE A 95 -10.20 6.64 15.36
C ILE A 95 -9.23 5.90 16.30
N ALA A 96 -8.38 6.62 17.02
CA ALA A 96 -7.45 6.03 17.99
C ALA A 96 -8.19 5.31 19.13
N ALA A 97 -9.25 5.92 19.67
CA ALA A 97 -10.07 5.31 20.71
C ALA A 97 -10.80 4.04 20.22
N ALA A 98 -11.30 4.05 18.98
CA ALA A 98 -11.93 2.89 18.35
C ALA A 98 -10.92 1.75 18.12
N ALA A 99 -9.70 2.06 17.71
CA ALA A 99 -8.62 1.09 17.55
C ALA A 99 -8.25 0.43 18.89
N ALA A 100 -8.10 1.21 19.96
CA ALA A 100 -7.81 0.71 21.31
C ALA A 100 -8.92 -0.21 21.84
N LYS A 101 -10.20 0.15 21.61
CA LYS A 101 -11.36 -0.71 21.96
C LYS A 101 -11.35 -2.03 21.20
N LYS A 102 -11.04 -2.01 19.89
CA LYS A 102 -10.93 -3.24 19.07
C LYS A 102 -9.77 -4.12 19.54
N ALA A 103 -8.62 -3.55 19.90
CA ALA A 103 -7.48 -4.29 20.43
C ALA A 103 -7.80 -4.99 21.77
N LYS A 104 -8.47 -4.29 22.70
CA LYS A 104 -8.93 -4.86 23.98
C LYS A 104 -9.92 -6.03 23.77
N LYS A 105 -10.89 -5.89 22.86
CA LYS A 105 -11.85 -6.97 22.52
C LYS A 105 -11.15 -8.19 21.90
N LYS A 106 -10.15 -7.99 21.02
CA LYS A 106 -9.36 -9.09 20.43
C LYS A 106 -8.51 -9.81 21.51
N ALA A 107 -7.91 -9.08 22.44
CA ALA A 107 -7.13 -9.66 23.54
C ALA A 107 -7.99 -10.50 24.50
N ALA A 108 -9.19 -10.02 24.85
CA ALA A 108 -10.13 -10.76 25.69
C ALA A 108 -10.62 -12.07 25.04
N LYS A 109 -10.92 -12.04 23.72
CA LYS A 109 -11.34 -13.23 22.97
C LYS A 109 -10.21 -14.27 22.84
N LYS A 110 -8.95 -13.82 22.74
CA LYS A 110 -7.76 -14.69 22.71
C LYS A 110 -7.47 -15.35 24.07
N LYS A 111 -7.70 -14.65 25.19
CA LYS A 111 -7.63 -15.23 26.55
C LYS A 111 -8.71 -16.29 26.78
N LYS A 112 -9.96 -16.05 26.36
CA LYS A 112 -11.07 -17.00 26.53
C LYS A 112 -10.92 -18.29 25.69
N LYS A 113 -10.25 -18.21 24.53
CA LYS A 113 -9.94 -19.39 23.68
C LYS A 113 -8.77 -20.22 24.20
N LYS A 114 -7.86 -19.62 24.99
CA LYS A 114 -6.74 -20.32 25.66
C LYS A 114 -7.14 -21.03 26.95
N SER A 115 -8.25 -20.65 27.57
CA SER A 115 -8.77 -21.30 28.79
C SER A 115 -9.76 -22.42 28.51
N SER A 116 -10.08 -22.69 27.24
CA SER A 116 -11.03 -23.72 26.80
C SER A 116 -10.37 -24.82 25.96
N SER A 117 -9.03 -24.89 26.00
CA SER A 117 -8.18 -25.94 25.43
C SER A 117 -7.12 -26.27 26.47
#